data_AF-A0A7V5VNA6-F1
#
_entry.id   AF-A0A7V5VNA6-F1
#
_cell.length_a   1.000
_cell.length_b   1.000
_cell.length_c   1.000
_cell.angle_alpha   90.00
_cell.angle_beta   90.00
_cell.angle_gamma   90.00
#
_symmetry.space_group_name_H-M   'P 1'
#
loop_
_entity.id
_entity.type
_entity.pdbx_description
1 polymer ?
#
loop_
_entity_poly.entity_id
_entity_poly.type
_entity_poly.pdbx_seq_one_letter_code
_entity_poly.pdbx_strand_id
1 'polypeptide(L)'
;MTCTACGTVNTPDSRFCKHCGVALQVLCSRCATANTPDSRFCKACGTALTQAVPAPPPRATELAVDGALRGKVAEIVKVLGGLNCGRCGYRTCAENALAIVRGEAPPHSCVQGGEEAARQIRAILGQAERPSFGSLLWEQLTSIKLAIGLIVVIVVLSIIGTLIPQGKDPLFYLTSYGEAGTNIIRALLLDKLYHSWYFVSLLVLLAINTGACAIKRFRVSWELIRKPIESRTAEEIAQLPTQAKLDARLFDALEDLLKRWRYRVRREGTQLVAYKNLWGRLGIDILHVSLIIILIGGIVGGLLGFESFQVAHQGETFAVPQGNFQVRVDELRVEHYPDSGQVKDWYTTLTVIDNGREVLTKTIEVNEPLTYKGISLYQASFGSDWLGGAELTFRVERVREGTGEPIGEFTAKVGTTFPLADGRMAKVVAFYPDFIVTEDRRPANRSQALNNPAAFIEVYNGNQREFTTWTFAQFPEFQHDFATENPYRFYLIGMKAPEFTGLQIARNPGIPIIYVGFVLLVFGLALNFYLPPRRLWAAVKENTLYVGGLGREPREFEPEFEEILANLIPASEEAEERSQHKEEVTHYG
;
A
#
# COMPACT_ATOMS: atom_id res chain seq x y z
N MET A 1 -55.95 -48.68 29.54
CA MET A 1 -56.03 -47.47 28.70
C MET A 1 -54.74 -47.30 27.93
N THR A 2 -54.81 -47.00 26.63
CA THR A 2 -53.62 -46.83 25.78
C THR A 2 -53.21 -45.35 25.75
N CYS A 3 -51.94 -45.05 26.00
CA CYS A 3 -51.44 -43.68 25.94
C CYS A 3 -51.48 -43.18 24.50
N THR A 4 -52.17 -42.06 24.25
CA THR A 4 -52.27 -41.46 22.91
C THR A 4 -50.95 -40.85 22.42
N ALA A 5 -50.01 -40.56 23.33
CA ALA A 5 -48.71 -39.99 22.99
C ALA A 5 -47.65 -41.06 22.62
N CYS A 6 -47.64 -42.23 23.27
CA CYS A 6 -46.61 -43.25 23.05
C CYS A 6 -47.13 -44.67 22.77
N GLY A 7 -48.44 -44.89 22.76
CA GLY A 7 -49.04 -46.20 22.47
C GLY A 7 -48.92 -47.25 23.59
N THR A 8 -48.28 -46.93 24.72
CA THR A 8 -48.14 -47.89 25.84
C THR A 8 -49.50 -48.18 26.50
N VAL A 9 -49.78 -49.46 26.75
CA VAL A 9 -50.98 -49.90 27.48
C VAL A 9 -50.74 -49.76 29.00
N ASN A 10 -51.62 -49.00 29.65
CA ASN A 10 -51.62 -48.71 31.08
C ASN A 10 -52.86 -49.32 31.74
N THR A 11 -52.81 -49.54 33.05
CA THR A 11 -53.97 -50.01 33.82
C THR A 11 -55.08 -48.94 33.87
N PRO A 12 -56.36 -49.30 34.05
CA PRO A 12 -57.48 -48.35 34.02
C PRO A 12 -57.43 -47.24 35.08
N ASP A 13 -56.74 -47.48 36.20
CA ASP A 13 -56.53 -46.57 37.33
C ASP A 13 -55.32 -45.64 37.18
N SER A 14 -54.50 -45.84 36.13
CA SER A 14 -53.31 -45.02 35.88
C SER A 14 -53.68 -43.58 35.50
N ARG A 15 -53.14 -42.59 36.25
CA ARG A 15 -53.31 -41.14 35.94
C ARG A 15 -52.30 -40.62 34.92
N PHE A 16 -51.12 -41.24 34.86
CA PHE A 16 -50.04 -40.91 33.92
C PHE A 16 -49.55 -42.18 33.23
N CYS A 17 -48.97 -42.04 32.04
CA CYS A 17 -48.40 -43.18 31.35
C CYS A 17 -47.13 -43.67 32.05
N LYS A 18 -47.08 -44.98 32.34
CA LYS A 18 -45.93 -45.61 33.01
C LYS A 18 -44.61 -45.56 32.21
N HIS A 19 -44.66 -45.26 30.91
CA HIS A 19 -43.47 -45.20 30.05
C HIS A 19 -43.02 -43.77 29.77
N CYS A 20 -43.92 -42.86 29.40
CA CYS A 20 -43.55 -41.49 29.00
C CYS A 20 -43.99 -40.38 29.97
N GLY A 21 -44.71 -40.71 31.05
CA GLY A 21 -45.12 -39.73 32.07
C GLY A 21 -46.27 -38.79 31.68
N VAL A 22 -46.79 -38.84 30.46
CA VAL A 22 -47.90 -37.98 30.01
C VAL A 22 -49.21 -38.37 30.71
N ALA A 23 -50.00 -37.37 31.12
CA ALA A 23 -51.31 -37.58 31.75
C ALA A 23 -52.26 -38.34 30.81
N LEU A 24 -52.85 -39.42 31.29
CA LEU A 24 -53.83 -40.20 30.54
C LEU A 24 -55.19 -39.49 30.59
N GLN A 25 -55.95 -39.55 29.51
CA GLN A 25 -57.25 -38.90 29.39
C GLN A 25 -58.30 -39.87 28.85
N VAL A 26 -59.52 -39.73 29.35
CA VAL A 26 -60.71 -40.45 28.86
C VAL A 26 -61.52 -39.49 27.99
N LEU A 27 -61.74 -39.84 26.72
CA LEU A 27 -62.55 -39.05 25.82
C LEU A 27 -64.03 -39.38 26.02
N CYS A 28 -64.87 -38.35 26.07
CA CYS A 28 -66.32 -38.54 26.13
C CYS A 28 -66.82 -39.13 24.80
N SER A 29 -67.57 -40.22 24.85
CA SER A 29 -68.17 -40.84 23.66
C SER A 29 -69.17 -39.94 22.93
N ARG A 30 -69.76 -38.96 23.61
CA ARG A 30 -70.76 -38.05 23.03
C ARG A 30 -70.16 -36.81 22.37
N CYS A 31 -69.19 -36.17 23.00
CA CYS A 31 -68.65 -34.88 22.53
C CYS A 31 -67.13 -34.87 22.32
N ALA A 32 -66.46 -36.01 22.52
CA ALA A 32 -65.01 -36.18 22.44
C ALA A 32 -64.18 -35.31 23.40
N THR A 33 -64.79 -34.56 24.33
CA THR A 33 -64.04 -33.81 25.35
C THR A 33 -63.17 -34.74 26.19
N ALA A 34 -61.91 -34.35 26.37
CA ALA A 34 -60.96 -35.04 27.23
C ALA A 34 -61.24 -34.78 28.71
N ASN A 35 -61.38 -35.86 29.47
CA ASN A 35 -61.58 -35.88 30.91
C ASN A 35 -60.43 -36.60 31.60
N THR A 36 -60.23 -36.32 32.88
CA THR A 36 -59.24 -37.04 33.69
C THR A 36 -59.73 -38.48 33.95
N PRO A 37 -58.81 -39.44 34.19
CA PRO A 37 -59.17 -40.86 34.35
C PRO A 37 -60.13 -41.17 35.51
N ASP A 38 -60.21 -40.29 36.50
CA ASP A 38 -61.09 -40.39 37.67
C ASP A 38 -62.47 -39.75 37.47
N SER A 39 -62.72 -39.08 36.34
CA SER A 39 -64.00 -38.44 36.02
C SER A 39 -65.10 -39.48 35.75
N ARG A 40 -66.19 -39.46 36.53
CA ARG A 40 -67.38 -40.30 36.29
C ARG A 40 -68.35 -39.72 35.25
N PHE A 41 -68.31 -38.41 35.04
CA PHE A 41 -69.12 -37.68 34.06
C PHE A 41 -68.24 -36.74 33.25
N CYS A 42 -68.61 -36.47 32.00
CA CYS A 42 -67.91 -35.53 31.14
C CYS A 42 -68.05 -34.10 31.68
N LYS A 43 -66.93 -33.42 31.89
CA LYS A 43 -66.89 -32.03 32.39
C LYS A 43 -67.56 -31.00 31.47
N ALA A 44 -67.75 -31.33 30.20
CA ALA A 44 -68.35 -30.41 29.23
C ALA A 44 -69.85 -30.66 29.00
N CYS A 45 -70.31 -31.91 28.99
CA CYS A 45 -71.70 -32.24 28.62
C CYS A 45 -72.44 -33.14 29.61
N GLY A 46 -71.84 -33.45 30.77
CA GLY A 46 -72.46 -34.23 31.85
C GLY A 46 -72.71 -35.70 31.55
N THR A 47 -72.29 -36.22 30.39
CA THR A 47 -72.53 -37.62 29.99
C THR A 47 -71.68 -38.57 30.84
N ALA A 48 -72.28 -39.64 31.36
CA ALA A 48 -71.60 -40.66 32.14
C ALA A 48 -70.50 -41.36 31.33
N LEU A 49 -69.32 -41.49 31.91
CA LEU A 49 -68.15 -42.10 31.29
C LEU A 49 -68.04 -43.57 31.75
N THR A 50 -68.93 -44.42 31.24
CA THR A 50 -68.99 -45.85 31.59
C THR A 50 -68.44 -46.71 30.45
N GLN A 51 -67.20 -47.19 30.63
CA GLN A 51 -66.44 -48.17 29.82
C GLN A 51 -65.85 -47.68 28.48
N ALA A 52 -64.51 -47.79 28.41
CA ALA A 52 -63.71 -47.45 27.24
C ALA A 52 -63.80 -48.55 26.16
N VAL A 53 -64.19 -48.20 24.94
CA VAL A 53 -64.07 -49.07 23.76
C VAL A 53 -62.68 -48.87 23.15
N PRO A 54 -61.86 -49.92 22.95
CA PRO A 54 -60.57 -49.80 22.29
C PRO A 54 -60.76 -49.63 20.77
N ALA A 55 -60.12 -48.61 20.19
CA ALA A 55 -59.99 -48.46 18.74
C ALA A 55 -58.98 -49.48 18.16
N PRO A 56 -59.18 -50.00 16.93
CA PRO A 56 -58.28 -50.97 16.33
C PRO A 56 -56.88 -50.35 16.07
N PRO A 57 -55.81 -51.17 16.07
CA PRO A 57 -54.45 -50.66 15.92
C PRO A 57 -54.24 -50.07 14.52
N PRO A 58 -53.67 -48.86 14.39
CA PRO A 58 -53.21 -48.38 13.10
C PRO A 58 -52.02 -49.22 12.62
N ARG A 59 -52.04 -49.58 11.33
CA ARG A 59 -50.95 -50.23 10.61
C ARG A 59 -49.67 -49.40 10.70
N ALA A 60 -48.55 -50.10 10.78
CA ALA A 60 -47.22 -49.51 10.78
C ALA A 60 -46.95 -48.68 9.51
N THR A 61 -46.34 -47.51 9.75
CA THR A 61 -45.51 -46.72 8.82
C THR A 61 -46.16 -46.25 7.53
N GLU A 62 -46.76 -45.07 7.61
CA GLU A 62 -46.46 -43.97 6.68
C GLU A 62 -46.61 -42.66 7.44
N LEU A 63 -45.49 -42.12 7.94
CA LEU A 63 -45.45 -40.73 8.37
C LEU A 63 -45.79 -39.88 7.13
N ALA A 64 -46.93 -39.19 7.20
CA ALA A 64 -47.29 -38.11 6.30
C ALA A 64 -46.25 -36.98 6.46
N VAL A 65 -45.14 -37.14 5.75
CA VAL A 65 -44.17 -36.09 5.46
C VAL A 65 -44.61 -35.51 4.13
N ASP A 66 -44.90 -34.21 4.10
CA ASP A 66 -45.23 -33.46 2.89
C ASP A 66 -44.25 -33.80 1.75
N GLY A 67 -44.71 -33.88 0.50
CA GLY A 67 -43.93 -34.41 -0.63
C GLY A 67 -42.60 -33.68 -0.83
N ALA A 68 -42.57 -32.37 -0.55
CA ALA A 68 -41.37 -31.54 -0.61
C ALA A 68 -40.35 -31.84 0.51
N LEU A 69 -40.83 -32.23 1.70
CA LEU A 69 -39.97 -32.56 2.85
C LEU A 69 -39.29 -33.93 2.67
N ARG A 70 -39.95 -34.89 1.99
CA ARG A 70 -39.37 -36.21 1.70
C ARG A 70 -38.11 -36.12 0.82
N GLY A 71 -38.10 -35.21 -0.15
CA GLY A 71 -36.94 -34.99 -1.03
C GLY A 71 -35.69 -34.53 -0.27
N LYS A 72 -35.84 -33.50 0.56
CA LYS A 72 -34.72 -32.96 1.37
C LYS A 72 -34.20 -33.97 2.39
N VAL A 73 -35.09 -34.73 3.03
CA VAL A 73 -34.69 -35.79 3.97
C VAL A 73 -33.86 -36.86 3.24
N ALA A 74 -34.27 -37.29 2.05
CA ALA A 74 -33.53 -38.29 1.27
C ALA A 74 -32.13 -37.80 0.86
N GLU A 75 -31.98 -36.53 0.48
CA GLU A 75 -30.68 -35.93 0.16
C GLU A 75 -29.78 -35.83 1.39
N ILE A 76 -30.31 -35.38 2.53
CA ILE A 76 -29.55 -35.28 3.78
C ILE A 76 -29.11 -36.67 4.26
N VAL A 77 -29.94 -37.71 4.13
CA VAL A 77 -29.53 -39.09 4.49
C VAL A 77 -28.34 -39.57 3.67
N LYS A 78 -28.24 -39.19 2.38
CA LYS A 78 -27.08 -39.51 1.53
C LYS A 78 -25.82 -38.83 2.05
N VAL A 79 -25.90 -37.54 2.42
CA VAL A 79 -24.80 -36.79 3.02
C VAL A 79 -24.36 -37.40 4.37
N LEU A 80 -25.32 -37.89 5.16
CA LEU A 80 -25.05 -38.53 6.45
C LEU A 80 -24.47 -39.95 6.34
N GLY A 81 -24.34 -40.51 5.14
CA GLY A 81 -23.72 -41.81 4.88
C GLY A 81 -24.51 -43.04 5.35
N GLY A 82 -25.69 -42.88 5.95
CA GLY A 82 -26.62 -43.97 6.27
C GLY A 82 -26.14 -45.00 7.33
N LEU A 83 -25.04 -44.75 8.04
CA LEU A 83 -24.41 -45.70 8.96
C LEU A 83 -25.24 -46.05 10.20
N ASN A 84 -26.26 -45.26 10.55
CA ASN A 84 -27.17 -45.46 11.69
C ASN A 84 -26.48 -45.73 13.03
N CYS A 85 -25.29 -45.16 13.25
CA CYS A 85 -24.45 -45.45 14.42
C CYS A 85 -24.97 -44.89 15.77
N GLY A 86 -26.03 -44.09 15.78
CA GLY A 86 -26.65 -43.56 17.00
C GLY A 86 -25.90 -42.43 17.72
N ARG A 87 -24.68 -42.09 17.31
CA ARG A 87 -23.79 -41.18 18.06
C ARG A 87 -24.27 -39.72 18.14
N CYS A 88 -25.19 -39.32 17.26
CA CYS A 88 -25.83 -38.00 17.26
C CYS A 88 -27.08 -37.92 18.16
N GLY A 89 -27.45 -39.00 18.86
CA GLY A 89 -28.65 -39.07 19.71
C GLY A 89 -29.92 -39.55 18.99
N TYR A 90 -29.89 -39.73 17.66
CA TYR A 90 -31.00 -40.27 16.86
C TYR A 90 -30.74 -41.73 16.46
N ARG A 91 -31.79 -42.56 16.40
CA ARG A 91 -31.67 -44.02 16.16
C ARG A 91 -31.24 -44.34 14.74
N THR A 92 -31.58 -43.49 13.78
CA THR A 92 -31.19 -43.65 12.37
C THR A 92 -30.76 -42.32 11.75
N CYS A 93 -29.95 -42.37 10.69
CA CYS A 93 -29.60 -41.22 9.87
C CYS A 93 -30.86 -40.56 9.27
N ALA A 94 -31.90 -41.34 8.97
CA ALA A 94 -33.18 -40.83 8.49
C ALA A 94 -33.95 -40.04 9.57
N GLU A 95 -33.91 -40.50 10.82
CA GLU A 95 -34.51 -39.79 11.96
C GLU A 95 -33.77 -38.46 12.24
N ASN A 96 -32.43 -38.47 12.20
CA ASN A 96 -31.63 -37.26 12.30
C ASN A 96 -31.91 -36.29 11.13
N ALA A 97 -31.94 -36.79 9.89
CA ALA A 97 -32.23 -35.99 8.70
C ALA A 97 -33.62 -35.34 8.78
N LEU A 98 -34.63 -36.06 9.27
CA LEU A 98 -35.98 -35.52 9.47
C LEU A 98 -36.00 -34.43 10.54
N ALA A 99 -35.31 -34.64 11.66
CA ALA A 99 -35.19 -33.63 12.72
C ALA A 99 -34.48 -32.36 12.23
N ILE A 100 -33.44 -32.50 11.40
CA ILE A 100 -32.73 -31.37 10.76
C ILE A 100 -33.67 -30.58 9.84
N VAL A 101 -34.42 -31.27 8.97
CA VAL A 101 -35.35 -30.61 8.03
C VAL A 101 -36.49 -29.90 8.76
N ARG A 102 -36.91 -30.41 9.92
CA ARG A 102 -37.92 -29.78 10.79
C ARG A 102 -37.38 -28.65 11.66
N GLY A 103 -36.06 -28.42 11.67
CA GLY A 103 -35.41 -27.44 12.53
C GLY A 103 -35.31 -27.86 14.01
N GLU A 104 -35.60 -29.13 14.31
CA GLU A 104 -35.52 -29.71 15.65
C GLU A 104 -34.07 -30.12 16.01
N ALA A 105 -33.22 -30.30 14.98
CA ALA A 105 -31.79 -30.55 15.12
C ALA A 105 -30.97 -29.57 14.25
N PRO A 106 -29.80 -29.12 14.70
CA PRO A 106 -28.96 -28.26 13.88
C PRO A 106 -28.30 -29.06 12.72
N PRO A 107 -27.96 -28.43 11.58
CA PRO A 107 -27.31 -29.11 10.45
C PRO A 107 -26.00 -29.84 10.77
N HIS A 108 -25.33 -29.49 11.87
CA HIS A 108 -24.09 -30.10 12.35
C HIS A 108 -24.32 -31.20 13.42
N SER A 109 -25.56 -31.69 13.59
CA SER A 109 -25.89 -32.72 14.59
C SER A 109 -25.14 -34.04 14.38
N CYS A 110 -24.67 -34.32 13.16
CA CYS A 110 -23.93 -35.55 12.85
C CYS A 110 -22.47 -35.46 13.29
N VAL A 111 -22.17 -36.10 14.43
CA VAL A 111 -20.82 -36.16 15.01
C VAL A 111 -19.80 -36.83 14.07
N GLN A 112 -20.22 -37.81 13.26
CA GLN A 112 -19.32 -38.53 12.33
C GLN A 112 -19.10 -37.77 11.02
N GLY A 113 -20.08 -37.00 10.57
CA GLY A 113 -20.00 -36.24 9.32
C GLY A 113 -19.24 -34.91 9.46
N GLY A 114 -19.13 -34.38 10.67
CA GLY A 114 -18.40 -33.15 10.96
C GLY A 114 -18.91 -31.92 10.20
N GLU A 115 -18.06 -30.91 10.06
CA GLU A 115 -18.40 -29.66 9.36
C GLU A 115 -18.63 -29.84 7.85
N GLU A 116 -18.04 -30.87 7.24
CA GLU A 116 -18.24 -31.16 5.81
C GLU A 116 -19.69 -31.58 5.51
N ALA A 117 -20.21 -32.54 6.29
CA ALA A 117 -21.60 -32.95 6.18
C ALA A 117 -22.54 -31.79 6.54
N ALA A 118 -22.20 -31.01 7.57
CA ALA A 118 -22.99 -29.83 7.96
C ALA A 118 -23.10 -28.80 6.83
N ARG A 119 -22.03 -28.60 6.04
CA ARG A 119 -22.00 -27.67 4.90
C ARG A 119 -22.95 -28.11 3.79
N GLN A 120 -22.86 -29.37 3.39
CA GLN A 120 -23.72 -29.95 2.36
C GLN A 120 -25.20 -29.94 2.79
N ILE A 121 -25.48 -30.20 4.07
CA ILE A 121 -26.84 -30.14 4.63
C ILE A 121 -27.39 -28.71 4.62
N ARG A 122 -26.59 -27.68 4.96
CA ARG A 122 -27.03 -26.28 4.89
C ARG A 122 -27.39 -25.84 3.46
N ALA A 123 -26.63 -26.30 2.46
CA ALA A 123 -26.92 -26.07 1.06
C ALA A 123 -28.27 -26.69 0.64
N ILE A 124 -28.55 -27.93 1.05
CA ILE A 124 -29.84 -28.62 0.81
C ILE A 124 -31.01 -27.88 1.48
N LEU A 125 -30.78 -27.29 2.66
CA LEU A 125 -31.79 -26.53 3.40
C LEU A 125 -31.99 -25.10 2.87
N GLY A 126 -31.12 -24.62 1.98
CA GLY A 126 -31.13 -23.23 1.50
C GLY A 126 -30.76 -22.21 2.60
N GLN A 127 -30.05 -22.66 3.64
CA GLN A 127 -29.57 -21.77 4.71
C GLN A 127 -28.22 -21.16 4.29
N ALA A 128 -28.13 -19.83 4.30
CA ALA A 128 -26.86 -19.14 4.10
C ALA A 128 -25.86 -19.58 5.19
N GLU A 129 -24.66 -19.98 4.79
CA GLU A 129 -23.59 -20.32 5.72
C GLU A 129 -23.31 -19.13 6.65
N ARG A 130 -23.05 -19.39 7.94
CA ARG A 130 -22.41 -18.36 8.77
C ARG A 130 -21.00 -18.20 8.23
N PRO A 131 -20.59 -17.00 7.80
CA PRO A 131 -19.26 -16.82 7.25
C PRO A 131 -18.24 -17.18 8.32
N SER A 132 -17.30 -18.05 7.95
CA SER A 132 -16.13 -18.36 8.76
C SER A 132 -15.38 -17.08 9.14
N PHE A 133 -14.61 -17.10 10.23
CA PHE A 133 -13.72 -15.99 10.56
C PHE A 133 -12.80 -15.60 9.39
N GLY A 134 -12.31 -16.60 8.65
CA GLY A 134 -11.49 -16.38 7.45
C GLY A 134 -12.23 -15.63 6.33
N SER A 135 -13.49 -15.97 6.06
CA SER A 135 -14.29 -15.27 5.05
C SER A 135 -14.68 -13.86 5.50
N LEU A 136 -14.99 -13.66 6.78
CA LEU A 136 -15.23 -12.31 7.34
C LEU A 136 -13.98 -11.43 7.22
N LEU A 137 -12.82 -11.97 7.60
CA LEU A 137 -11.54 -11.27 7.49
C LEU A 137 -11.22 -10.96 6.02
N TRP A 138 -11.43 -11.92 5.10
CA TRP A 138 -11.23 -11.71 3.67
C TRP A 138 -12.17 -10.63 3.10
N GLU A 139 -13.43 -10.59 3.52
CA GLU A 139 -14.38 -9.55 3.13
C GLU A 139 -13.94 -8.16 3.60
N GLN A 140 -13.44 -8.05 4.83
CA GLN A 140 -12.90 -6.78 5.35
C GLN A 140 -11.61 -6.37 4.62
N LEU A 141 -10.67 -7.30 4.44
CA LEU A 141 -9.43 -7.05 3.72
C LEU A 141 -9.66 -6.75 2.23
N THR A 142 -10.76 -7.19 1.64
CA THR A 142 -11.14 -6.85 0.25
C THR A 142 -12.14 -5.69 0.15
N SER A 143 -12.35 -4.95 1.24
CA SER A 143 -13.27 -3.80 1.28
C SER A 143 -12.63 -2.54 0.69
N ILE A 144 -13.33 -1.93 -0.28
CA ILE A 144 -12.95 -0.62 -0.83
C ILE A 144 -13.12 0.49 0.23
N LYS A 145 -14.10 0.36 1.13
CA LYS A 145 -14.32 1.36 2.20
C LYS A 145 -13.14 1.40 3.17
N LEU A 146 -12.57 0.23 3.48
CA LEU A 146 -11.36 0.14 4.27
C LEU A 146 -10.19 0.83 3.55
N ALA A 147 -10.01 0.54 2.26
CA ALA A 147 -8.97 1.17 1.43
C ALA A 147 -9.04 2.70 1.48
N ILE A 148 -10.23 3.27 1.23
CA ILE A 148 -10.46 4.72 1.24
C ILE A 148 -10.17 5.30 2.63
N GLY A 149 -10.64 4.65 3.70
CA GLY A 149 -10.38 5.09 5.07
C GLY A 149 -8.88 5.11 5.39
N LEU A 150 -8.14 4.06 5.03
CA LEU A 150 -6.69 3.99 5.22
C LEU A 150 -5.96 5.10 4.46
N ILE A 151 -6.31 5.32 3.19
CA ILE A 151 -5.72 6.38 2.36
C ILE A 151 -5.95 7.75 3.00
N VAL A 152 -7.18 8.06 3.44
CA VAL A 152 -7.49 9.34 4.10
C VAL A 152 -6.65 9.55 5.35
N VAL A 153 -6.54 8.54 6.22
CA VAL A 153 -5.73 8.64 7.45
C VAL A 153 -4.25 8.84 7.12
N ILE A 154 -3.70 8.09 6.16
CA ILE A 154 -2.31 8.22 5.73
C ILE A 154 -2.05 9.61 5.16
N VAL A 155 -2.96 10.14 4.34
CA VAL A 155 -2.85 11.49 3.75
C VAL A 155 -2.83 12.56 4.84
N VAL A 156 -3.76 12.50 5.81
CA VAL A 156 -3.80 13.46 6.93
C VAL A 156 -2.50 13.43 7.73
N LEU A 157 -1.99 12.24 8.08
CA LEU A 157 -0.72 12.11 8.78
C LEU A 157 0.44 12.65 7.93
N SER A 158 0.47 12.35 6.63
CA SER A 158 1.53 12.84 5.73
C SER A 158 1.54 14.36 5.62
N ILE A 159 0.37 15.02 5.62
CA ILE A 159 0.27 16.48 5.67
C ILE A 159 0.91 17.00 6.96
N ILE A 160 0.56 16.42 8.11
CA ILE A 160 1.13 16.80 9.42
C ILE A 160 2.67 16.61 9.42
N GLY A 161 3.16 15.46 8.94
CA GLY A 161 4.59 15.17 8.86
C GLY A 161 5.35 16.01 7.84
N THR A 162 4.65 16.63 6.89
CA THR A 162 5.26 17.58 5.94
C THR A 162 5.36 18.98 6.56
N LEU A 163 4.39 19.37 7.39
CA LEU A 163 4.39 20.67 8.08
C LEU A 163 5.40 20.73 9.24
N ILE A 164 5.73 19.59 9.84
CA ILE A 164 6.72 19.49 10.91
C ILE A 164 8.03 18.98 10.29
N PRO A 165 9.13 19.75 10.31
CA PRO A 165 10.42 19.31 9.80
C PRO A 165 10.85 18.00 10.48
N GLN A 166 11.30 17.02 9.71
CA GLN A 166 11.66 15.69 10.21
C GLN A 166 13.15 15.63 10.59
N GLY A 167 13.48 14.90 11.66
CA GLY A 167 14.86 14.55 12.03
C GLY A 167 15.80 15.72 12.33
N LYS A 168 15.28 16.90 12.71
CA LYS A 168 16.11 18.05 13.08
C LYS A 168 16.73 17.89 14.46
N ASP A 169 17.69 18.75 14.78
CA ASP A 169 18.31 18.78 16.09
C ASP A 169 17.28 19.08 17.20
N PRO A 170 17.38 18.49 18.40
CA PRO A 170 16.47 18.79 19.51
C PRO A 170 16.33 20.29 19.83
N LEU A 171 17.41 21.07 19.68
CA LEU A 171 17.41 22.51 19.90
C LEU A 171 16.56 23.26 18.88
N PHE A 172 16.50 22.78 17.63
CA PHE A 172 15.64 23.35 16.59
C PHE A 172 14.17 23.29 16.99
N TYR A 173 13.72 22.14 17.52
CA TYR A 173 12.32 22.00 17.95
C TYR A 173 12.02 22.88 19.16
N LEU A 174 12.93 22.92 20.14
CA LEU A 174 12.76 23.75 21.34
C LEU A 174 12.65 25.24 21.00
N THR A 175 13.49 25.73 20.07
CA THR A 175 13.49 27.13 19.64
C THR A 175 12.31 27.47 18.72
N SER A 176 11.89 26.54 17.85
CA SER A 176 10.82 26.78 16.87
C SER A 176 9.41 26.60 17.44
N TYR A 177 9.23 25.67 18.39
CA TYR A 177 7.91 25.26 18.90
C TYR A 177 7.75 25.41 20.42
N GLY A 178 8.79 25.85 21.13
CA GLY A 178 8.80 25.91 22.60
C GLY A 178 8.81 24.53 23.26
N GLU A 179 8.85 24.53 24.60
CA GLU A 179 8.96 23.30 25.40
C GLU A 179 7.71 22.41 25.29
N ALA A 180 6.51 23.01 25.43
CA ALA A 180 5.25 22.28 25.35
C ALA A 180 5.02 21.65 23.96
N GLY A 181 5.30 22.41 22.88
CA GLY A 181 5.18 21.92 21.51
C GLY A 181 6.16 20.78 21.22
N THR A 182 7.42 20.94 21.66
CA THR A 182 8.46 19.91 21.51
C THR A 182 8.07 18.61 22.22
N ASN A 183 7.53 18.69 23.43
CA ASN A 183 7.10 17.51 24.19
C ASN A 183 5.98 16.74 23.47
N ILE A 184 4.99 17.43 22.89
CA ILE A 184 3.91 16.80 22.11
C ILE A 184 4.47 16.14 20.83
N ILE A 185 5.31 16.86 20.07
CA ILE A 185 5.92 16.37 18.84
C ILE A 185 6.67 15.07 19.10
N ARG A 186 7.50 15.03 20.14
CA ARG A 186 8.32 13.85 20.46
C ARG A 186 7.49 12.71 21.06
N ALA A 187 6.48 13.01 21.89
CA ALA A 187 5.60 11.99 22.46
C ALA A 187 4.81 11.24 21.40
N LEU A 188 4.34 11.96 20.37
CA LEU A 188 3.60 11.39 19.24
C LEU A 188 4.52 10.91 18.09
N LEU A 189 5.84 11.06 18.22
CA LEU A 189 6.84 10.72 17.21
C LEU A 189 6.65 11.50 15.89
N LEU A 190 6.12 12.72 15.96
CA LEU A 190 5.87 13.57 14.77
C LEU A 190 7.16 14.10 14.14
N ASP A 191 8.27 14.13 14.89
CA ASP A 191 9.62 14.43 14.42
C ASP A 191 10.23 13.31 13.55
N LYS A 192 9.65 12.11 13.62
CA LYS A 192 10.05 10.91 12.88
C LYS A 192 8.83 10.11 12.42
N LEU A 193 7.81 10.81 11.94
CA LEU A 193 6.50 10.26 11.62
C LEU A 193 6.58 9.11 10.63
N TYR A 194 7.36 9.28 9.56
CA TYR A 194 7.49 8.30 8.47
C TYR A 194 8.14 6.97 8.89
N HIS A 195 8.85 6.96 10.02
CA HIS A 195 9.44 5.77 10.63
C HIS A 195 8.68 5.30 11.88
N SER A 196 7.59 5.98 12.24
CA SER A 196 6.77 5.60 13.39
C SER A 196 6.04 4.29 13.15
N TRP A 197 5.90 3.48 14.19
CA TRP A 197 5.28 2.15 14.09
C TRP A 197 3.84 2.22 13.56
N TYR A 198 3.07 3.26 13.93
CA TYR A 198 1.68 3.40 13.52
C TYR A 198 1.56 3.82 12.05
N PHE A 199 2.41 4.72 11.56
CA PHE A 199 2.41 5.11 10.15
C PHE A 199 2.83 3.93 9.27
N VAL A 200 3.89 3.21 9.64
CA VAL A 200 4.33 2.00 8.94
C VAL A 200 3.25 0.91 8.97
N SER A 201 2.55 0.73 10.10
CA SER A 201 1.45 -0.23 10.20
C SER A 201 0.30 0.11 9.26
N LEU A 202 -0.03 1.40 9.09
CA LEU A 202 -1.05 1.84 8.13
C LEU A 202 -0.64 1.54 6.69
N LEU A 203 0.62 1.78 6.32
CA LEU A 203 1.14 1.45 4.99
C LEU A 203 1.10 -0.06 4.72
N VAL A 204 1.53 -0.88 5.69
CA VAL A 204 1.48 -2.34 5.58
C VAL A 204 0.04 -2.84 5.44
N LEU A 205 -0.89 -2.30 6.23
CA LEU A 205 -2.29 -2.67 6.15
C LEU A 205 -2.91 -2.27 4.80
N LEU A 206 -2.58 -1.09 4.27
CA LEU A 206 -2.98 -0.65 2.93
C LEU A 206 -2.41 -1.57 1.85
N ALA A 207 -1.17 -2.04 2.01
CA ALA A 207 -0.55 -3.01 1.09
C ALA A 207 -1.30 -4.34 1.05
N ILE A 208 -1.63 -4.88 2.23
CA ILE A 208 -2.38 -6.14 2.37
C ILE A 208 -3.77 -6.00 1.77
N ASN A 209 -4.47 -4.90 2.05
CA ASN A 209 -5.79 -4.61 1.47
C ASN A 209 -5.73 -4.49 -0.06
N THR A 210 -4.76 -3.76 -0.59
CA THR A 210 -4.54 -3.62 -2.04
C THR A 210 -4.23 -4.95 -2.69
N GLY A 211 -3.38 -5.77 -2.06
CA GLY A 211 -3.03 -7.12 -2.51
C GLY A 211 -4.23 -8.06 -2.53
N ALA A 212 -5.04 -8.07 -1.46
CA ALA A 212 -6.25 -8.88 -1.37
C ALA A 212 -7.27 -8.48 -2.46
N CYS A 213 -7.48 -7.17 -2.66
CA CYS A 213 -8.32 -6.65 -3.73
C CYS A 213 -7.80 -7.06 -5.13
N ALA A 214 -6.48 -6.97 -5.35
CA ALA A 214 -5.85 -7.37 -6.61
C ALA A 214 -6.03 -8.86 -6.89
N ILE A 215 -5.84 -9.74 -5.90
CA ILE A 215 -6.02 -11.20 -6.05
C ILE A 215 -7.47 -11.54 -6.41
N LYS A 216 -8.44 -10.96 -5.68
CA LYS A 216 -9.87 -11.17 -5.93
C LYS A 216 -10.26 -10.77 -7.35
N ARG A 217 -9.78 -9.61 -7.81
CA ARG A 217 -10.08 -9.09 -9.15
C ARG A 217 -9.37 -9.89 -10.24
N PHE A 218 -8.09 -10.20 -10.05
CA PHE A 218 -7.30 -10.98 -11.00
C PHE A 218 -7.96 -12.31 -11.33
N ARG A 219 -8.48 -13.03 -10.32
CA ARG A 219 -9.20 -14.29 -10.54
C ARG A 219 -10.37 -14.11 -11.50
N VAL A 220 -11.20 -13.09 -11.30
CA VAL A 220 -12.35 -12.79 -12.16
C VAL A 220 -11.91 -12.39 -13.56
N SER A 221 -10.93 -11.47 -13.67
CA SER A 221 -10.36 -11.05 -14.96
C SER A 221 -9.82 -12.24 -15.75
N TRP A 222 -9.11 -13.15 -15.08
CA TRP A 222 -8.49 -14.32 -15.67
C TRP A 222 -9.52 -15.33 -16.18
N GLU A 223 -10.58 -15.60 -15.42
CA GLU A 223 -11.70 -16.43 -15.85
C GLU A 223 -12.40 -15.83 -17.09
N LEU A 224 -12.60 -14.51 -17.13
CA LEU A 224 -13.22 -13.81 -18.27
C LEU A 224 -12.36 -13.79 -19.55
N ILE A 225 -11.03 -13.91 -19.42
CA ILE A 225 -10.10 -14.01 -20.55
C ILE A 225 -10.05 -15.45 -21.07
N ARG A 226 -10.04 -16.45 -20.17
CA ARG A 226 -9.91 -17.87 -20.52
C ARG A 226 -11.20 -18.48 -21.06
N LYS A 227 -12.37 -18.05 -20.55
CA LYS A 227 -13.64 -18.59 -21.02
C LYS A 227 -13.88 -18.21 -22.48
N PRO A 228 -14.23 -19.17 -23.36
CA PRO A 228 -14.60 -18.85 -24.73
C PRO A 228 -15.82 -17.95 -24.72
N ILE A 229 -15.82 -16.94 -25.60
CA ILE A 229 -16.99 -16.07 -25.78
C ILE A 229 -18.01 -16.86 -26.59
N GLU A 230 -19.19 -17.08 -26.03
CA GLU A 230 -20.30 -17.77 -26.69
C GLU A 230 -20.96 -16.85 -27.74
N SER A 231 -21.52 -17.47 -28.78
CA SER A 231 -22.37 -16.80 -29.74
C SER A 231 -23.68 -16.36 -29.09
N ARG A 232 -24.39 -15.41 -29.72
CA ARG A 232 -25.65 -14.86 -29.24
C ARG A 232 -26.72 -14.93 -30.32
N THR A 233 -27.97 -15.12 -29.93
CA THR A 233 -29.09 -15.04 -30.87
C THR A 233 -29.39 -13.59 -31.24
N ALA A 234 -30.15 -13.39 -32.33
CA ALA A 234 -30.60 -12.06 -32.75
C ALA A 234 -31.38 -11.32 -31.64
N GLU A 235 -32.19 -12.04 -30.86
CA GLU A 235 -32.96 -11.49 -29.74
C GLU A 235 -32.06 -11.05 -28.58
N GLU A 236 -31.00 -11.80 -28.29
CA GLU A 236 -30.03 -11.47 -27.24
C GLU A 236 -29.15 -10.29 -27.64
N ILE A 237 -28.78 -10.21 -28.93
CA ILE A 237 -28.08 -9.05 -29.49
C ILE A 237 -28.98 -7.81 -29.43
N ALA A 238 -30.28 -7.97 -29.68
CA ALA A 238 -31.25 -6.89 -29.65
C ALA A 238 -31.41 -6.21 -28.26
N GLN A 239 -30.90 -6.86 -27.21
CA GLN A 239 -30.93 -6.37 -25.83
C GLN A 239 -29.61 -5.71 -25.39
N LEU A 240 -28.59 -5.69 -26.26
CA LEU A 240 -27.33 -5.05 -25.94
C LEU A 240 -27.47 -3.52 -25.92
N PRO A 241 -26.70 -2.82 -25.05
CA PRO A 241 -26.75 -1.37 -24.94
C PRO A 241 -26.29 -0.69 -26.24
N THR A 242 -25.26 -1.26 -26.89
CA THR A 242 -24.75 -0.79 -28.18
C THR A 242 -25.13 -1.80 -29.24
N GLN A 243 -26.04 -1.42 -30.15
CA GLN A 243 -26.58 -2.32 -31.17
C GLN A 243 -27.05 -1.59 -32.43
N ALA A 244 -27.13 -2.32 -33.53
CA ALA A 244 -27.70 -1.87 -34.80
C ALA A 244 -28.38 -3.03 -35.54
N LYS A 245 -29.31 -2.68 -36.42
CA LYS A 245 -29.96 -3.60 -37.36
C LYS A 245 -29.62 -3.16 -38.77
N LEU A 246 -29.22 -4.13 -39.59
CA LEU A 246 -28.72 -3.93 -40.95
C LEU A 246 -29.33 -4.98 -41.89
N ASP A 247 -29.07 -4.85 -43.18
CA ASP A 247 -29.43 -5.88 -44.17
C ASP A 247 -28.55 -7.13 -44.00
N ALA A 248 -29.14 -8.32 -44.09
CA ALA A 248 -28.46 -9.61 -44.03
C ALA A 248 -27.30 -9.76 -45.05
N ARG A 249 -27.38 -9.07 -46.20
CA ARG A 249 -26.32 -9.09 -47.24
C ARG A 249 -24.97 -8.58 -46.73
N LEU A 250 -24.96 -7.73 -45.70
CA LEU A 250 -23.74 -7.15 -45.14
C LEU A 250 -22.99 -8.10 -44.20
N PHE A 251 -23.48 -9.33 -43.97
CA PHE A 251 -22.89 -10.25 -43.00
C PHE A 251 -21.45 -10.66 -43.34
N ASP A 252 -21.18 -11.03 -44.60
CA ASP A 252 -19.85 -11.44 -45.03
C ASP A 252 -18.89 -10.23 -45.10
N ALA A 253 -19.39 -9.06 -45.54
CA ALA A 253 -18.64 -7.81 -45.53
C ALA A 253 -18.24 -7.39 -44.10
N LEU A 254 -19.12 -7.58 -43.12
CA LEU A 254 -18.86 -7.32 -41.70
C LEU A 254 -17.76 -8.24 -41.17
N GLU A 255 -17.81 -9.53 -41.50
CA GLU A 255 -16.77 -10.49 -41.12
C GLU A 255 -15.39 -10.04 -41.58
N ASP A 256 -15.27 -9.63 -42.85
CA ASP A 256 -14.00 -9.22 -43.45
C ASP A 256 -13.51 -7.86 -42.94
N LEU A 257 -14.43 -6.91 -42.72
CA LEU A 257 -14.10 -5.64 -42.10
C LEU A 257 -13.53 -5.83 -40.69
N LEU A 258 -14.16 -6.69 -39.87
CA LEU A 258 -13.69 -6.97 -38.51
C LEU A 258 -12.29 -7.63 -38.50
N LYS A 259 -12.01 -8.54 -39.44
CA LYS A 259 -10.66 -9.11 -39.62
C LYS A 259 -9.62 -8.04 -39.99
N ARG A 260 -9.95 -7.12 -40.91
CA ARG A 260 -9.09 -5.97 -41.27
C ARG A 260 -8.80 -5.09 -40.06
N TRP A 261 -9.79 -4.89 -39.19
CA TRP A 261 -9.69 -4.14 -37.95
C TRP A 261 -9.02 -4.91 -36.79
N ARG A 262 -8.42 -6.07 -37.10
CA ARG A 262 -7.64 -6.92 -36.18
C ARG A 262 -8.48 -7.56 -35.08
N TYR A 263 -9.78 -7.72 -35.29
CA TYR A 263 -10.60 -8.58 -34.44
C TYR A 263 -10.28 -10.05 -34.72
N ARG A 264 -10.29 -10.86 -33.66
CA ARG A 264 -10.36 -12.32 -33.81
C ARG A 264 -11.81 -12.69 -34.02
N VAL A 265 -12.13 -13.22 -35.19
CA VAL A 265 -13.49 -13.54 -35.61
C VAL A 265 -13.69 -15.05 -35.62
N ARG A 266 -14.84 -15.50 -35.12
CA ARG A 266 -15.30 -16.88 -35.18
C ARG A 266 -16.74 -16.89 -35.69
N ARG A 267 -16.97 -17.61 -36.78
CA ARG A 267 -18.28 -17.79 -37.41
C ARG A 267 -18.86 -19.14 -37.06
N GLU A 268 -20.14 -19.16 -36.72
CA GLU A 268 -20.92 -20.34 -36.39
C GLU A 268 -22.25 -20.27 -37.17
N GLY A 269 -22.24 -20.74 -38.41
CA GLY A 269 -23.40 -20.65 -39.32
C GLY A 269 -23.79 -19.20 -39.65
N THR A 270 -24.98 -18.79 -39.20
CA THR A 270 -25.53 -17.43 -39.33
C THR A 270 -25.19 -16.51 -38.16
N GLN A 271 -24.32 -16.96 -37.24
CA GLN A 271 -23.85 -16.19 -36.10
C GLN A 271 -22.35 -15.92 -36.22
N LEU A 272 -21.93 -14.81 -35.66
CA LEU A 272 -20.55 -14.33 -35.68
C LEU A 272 -20.18 -13.74 -34.33
N VAL A 273 -18.99 -14.10 -33.84
CA VAL A 273 -18.38 -13.55 -32.63
C VAL A 273 -17.04 -12.94 -33.00
N ALA A 274 -16.83 -11.69 -32.65
CA ALA A 274 -15.58 -10.98 -32.86
C ALA A 274 -15.08 -10.37 -31.55
N TYR A 275 -13.78 -10.49 -31.27
CA TYR A 275 -13.20 -9.91 -30.05
C TYR A 275 -11.77 -9.44 -30.23
N LYS A 276 -11.36 -8.47 -29.42
CA LYS A 276 -10.05 -7.82 -29.47
C LYS A 276 -9.60 -7.42 -28.07
N ASN A 277 -8.27 -7.40 -27.83
CA ASN A 277 -7.65 -6.84 -26.62
C ASN A 277 -8.15 -7.39 -25.26
N LEU A 278 -8.55 -8.66 -25.18
CA LEU A 278 -9.06 -9.24 -23.92
C LEU A 278 -8.06 -9.12 -22.74
N TRP A 279 -6.76 -9.16 -23.05
CA TRP A 279 -5.67 -9.01 -22.08
C TRP A 279 -5.61 -7.63 -21.41
N GLY A 280 -6.18 -6.58 -22.01
CA GLY A 280 -6.26 -5.25 -21.40
C GLY A 280 -7.09 -5.21 -20.11
N ARG A 281 -7.89 -6.26 -19.82
CA ARG A 281 -8.54 -6.44 -18.52
C ARG A 281 -7.54 -6.55 -17.36
N LEU A 282 -6.33 -7.06 -17.62
CA LEU A 282 -5.27 -7.18 -16.62
C LEU A 282 -4.52 -5.87 -16.34
N GLY A 283 -4.78 -4.79 -17.09
CA GLY A 283 -4.07 -3.52 -16.90
C GLY A 283 -4.17 -3.01 -15.46
N ILE A 284 -5.37 -3.04 -14.87
CA ILE A 284 -5.59 -2.62 -13.47
C ILE A 284 -4.94 -3.58 -12.47
N ASP A 285 -4.88 -4.88 -12.80
CA ASP A 285 -4.19 -5.88 -11.99
C ASP A 285 -2.69 -5.61 -11.92
N ILE A 286 -2.08 -5.30 -13.06
CA ILE A 286 -0.67 -4.92 -13.14
C ILE A 286 -0.41 -3.61 -12.39
N LEU A 287 -1.33 -2.63 -12.45
CA LEU A 287 -1.21 -1.39 -11.66
C LEU A 287 -1.13 -1.66 -10.16
N HIS A 288 -2.04 -2.49 -9.61
CA HIS A 288 -1.99 -2.80 -8.18
C HIS A 288 -0.72 -3.57 -7.79
N VAL A 289 -0.30 -4.54 -8.61
CA VAL A 289 0.93 -5.29 -8.38
C VAL A 289 2.15 -4.35 -8.41
N SER A 290 2.19 -3.39 -9.33
CA SER A 290 3.27 -2.40 -9.41
C SER A 290 3.40 -1.55 -8.14
N LEU A 291 2.29 -1.07 -7.59
CA LEU A 291 2.26 -0.32 -6.33
C LEU A 291 2.79 -1.16 -5.15
N ILE A 292 2.40 -2.44 -5.09
CA ILE A 292 2.89 -3.36 -4.07
C ILE A 292 4.40 -3.59 -4.21
N ILE A 293 4.91 -3.76 -5.43
CA ILE A 293 6.35 -3.92 -5.70
C ILE A 293 7.12 -2.66 -5.28
N ILE A 294 6.62 -1.46 -5.61
CA ILE A 294 7.22 -0.19 -5.18
C ILE A 294 7.30 -0.12 -3.65
N LEU A 295 6.20 -0.47 -2.96
CA LEU A 295 6.17 -0.46 -1.50
C LEU A 295 7.14 -1.48 -0.90
N ILE A 296 7.20 -2.70 -1.44
CA ILE A 296 8.18 -3.72 -1.04
C ILE A 296 9.60 -3.19 -1.25
N GLY A 297 9.88 -2.53 -2.37
CA GLY A 297 11.16 -1.90 -2.62
C GLY A 297 11.50 -0.83 -1.57
N GLY A 298 10.55 0.02 -1.19
CA GLY A 298 10.72 0.97 -0.08
C GLY A 298 11.01 0.30 1.26
N ILE A 299 10.29 -0.78 1.60
CA ILE A 299 10.51 -1.55 2.84
C ILE A 299 11.89 -2.20 2.83
N VAL A 300 12.28 -2.87 1.74
CA VAL A 300 13.60 -3.49 1.58
C VAL A 300 14.70 -2.44 1.68
N GLY A 301 14.51 -1.28 1.05
CA GLY A 301 15.43 -0.15 1.14
C GLY A 301 15.58 0.40 2.56
N GLY A 302 14.48 0.52 3.31
CA GLY A 302 14.50 0.99 4.69
C GLY A 302 15.05 -0.02 5.71
N LEU A 303 14.85 -1.32 5.49
CA LEU A 303 15.31 -2.37 6.41
C LEU A 303 16.75 -2.83 6.17
N LEU A 304 17.17 -2.92 4.91
CA LEU A 304 18.48 -3.45 4.52
C LEU A 304 19.43 -2.35 4.01
N GLY A 305 18.91 -1.16 3.74
CA GLY A 305 19.73 -0.02 3.37
C GLY A 305 20.34 0.66 4.59
N PHE A 306 21.30 1.53 4.31
CA PHE A 306 21.86 2.43 5.31
C PHE A 306 22.23 3.75 4.67
N GLU A 307 22.34 4.76 5.51
CA GLU A 307 22.83 6.08 5.17
C GLU A 307 23.77 6.56 6.28
N SER A 308 24.87 7.18 5.89
CA SER A 308 25.83 7.79 6.80
C SER A 308 26.40 9.04 6.14
N PHE A 309 26.84 9.99 6.96
CA PHE A 309 27.40 11.25 6.49
C PHE A 309 28.86 11.34 6.94
N GLN A 310 29.74 11.70 6.01
CA GLN A 310 31.17 11.86 6.25
C GLN A 310 31.63 13.23 5.77
N VAL A 311 32.26 13.99 6.65
CA VAL A 311 33.00 15.20 6.27
C VAL A 311 34.46 14.81 6.09
N ALA A 312 35.09 15.25 5.00
CA ALA A 312 36.49 15.00 4.74
C ALA A 312 37.14 16.20 4.04
N HIS A 313 38.41 16.43 4.35
CA HIS A 313 39.26 17.42 3.69
C HIS A 313 40.05 16.80 2.55
N GLN A 314 40.57 17.65 1.66
CA GLN A 314 41.47 17.20 0.61
C GLN A 314 42.71 16.50 1.20
N GLY A 315 43.06 15.35 0.62
CA GLY A 315 44.14 14.47 1.05
C GLY A 315 43.76 13.47 2.14
N GLU A 316 42.61 13.64 2.80
CA GLU A 316 42.18 12.71 3.85
C GLU A 316 41.67 11.39 3.28
N THR A 317 41.92 10.32 4.04
CA THR A 317 41.39 8.98 3.75
C THR A 317 40.51 8.54 4.90
N PHE A 318 39.28 8.15 4.59
CA PHE A 318 38.31 7.65 5.58
C PHE A 318 37.86 6.23 5.23
N ALA A 319 37.46 5.48 6.26
CA ALA A 319 36.95 4.13 6.08
C ALA A 319 35.46 4.13 5.77
N VAL A 320 35.03 3.17 4.95
CA VAL A 320 33.62 2.82 4.71
C VAL A 320 33.39 1.40 5.26
N PRO A 321 33.11 1.25 6.57
CA PRO A 321 33.07 -0.04 7.24
C PRO A 321 32.07 -1.02 6.61
N GLN A 322 30.93 -0.52 6.14
CA GLN A 322 29.84 -1.31 5.57
C GLN A 322 30.24 -2.02 4.26
N GLY A 323 31.27 -1.51 3.57
CA GLY A 323 31.81 -2.08 2.33
C GLY A 323 33.20 -2.71 2.48
N ASN A 324 33.82 -2.56 3.66
CA ASN A 324 35.21 -2.93 3.95
C ASN A 324 36.20 -2.35 2.91
N PHE A 325 36.08 -1.06 2.62
CA PHE A 325 37.02 -0.31 1.78
C PHE A 325 37.27 1.08 2.38
N GLN A 326 38.26 1.79 1.85
CA GLN A 326 38.57 3.16 2.21
C GLN A 326 38.35 4.08 1.00
N VAL A 327 38.13 5.35 1.27
CA VAL A 327 38.03 6.38 0.23
C VAL A 327 38.96 7.52 0.59
N ARG A 328 39.75 7.95 -0.37
CA ARG A 328 40.60 9.14 -0.28
C ARG A 328 39.97 10.26 -1.08
N VAL A 329 40.00 11.47 -0.52
CA VAL A 329 39.62 12.70 -1.21
C VAL A 329 40.87 13.27 -1.88
N ASP A 330 40.96 13.19 -3.21
CA ASP A 330 42.16 13.63 -3.93
C ASP A 330 42.13 15.13 -4.23
N GLU A 331 40.96 15.64 -4.65
CA GLU A 331 40.80 17.03 -5.10
C GLU A 331 39.40 17.54 -4.79
N LEU A 332 39.34 18.81 -4.37
CA LEU A 332 38.12 19.59 -4.20
C LEU A 332 38.15 20.77 -5.18
N ARG A 333 37.09 20.95 -5.97
CA ARG A 333 37.02 22.03 -6.96
C ARG A 333 35.62 22.63 -7.00
N VAL A 334 35.54 23.96 -6.92
CA VAL A 334 34.28 24.71 -7.06
C VAL A 334 34.26 25.42 -8.41
N GLU A 335 33.20 25.20 -9.19
CA GLU A 335 32.97 25.91 -10.43
C GLU A 335 32.00 27.06 -10.20
N HIS A 336 32.29 28.24 -10.75
CA HIS A 336 31.47 29.44 -10.61
C HIS A 336 30.98 29.91 -11.97
N TYR A 337 29.80 30.53 -12.00
CA TYR A 337 29.32 31.22 -13.19
C TYR A 337 30.22 32.44 -13.48
N PRO A 338 30.71 32.60 -14.73
CA PRO A 338 31.59 33.71 -15.09
C PRO A 338 31.02 35.09 -14.78
N ASP A 339 29.70 35.26 -14.94
CA ASP A 339 29.04 36.57 -14.91
C ASP A 339 28.64 37.03 -13.50
N SER A 340 28.25 36.08 -12.63
CA SER A 340 27.69 36.39 -11.31
C SER A 340 28.61 36.04 -10.15
N GLY A 341 29.65 35.23 -10.39
CA GLY A 341 30.48 34.65 -9.34
C GLY A 341 29.73 33.68 -8.41
N GLN A 342 28.47 33.35 -8.71
CA GLN A 342 27.71 32.35 -7.97
C GLN A 342 28.25 30.97 -8.25
N VAL A 343 28.19 30.09 -7.24
CA VAL A 343 28.60 28.69 -7.42
C VAL A 343 27.67 28.02 -8.44
N LYS A 344 28.29 27.41 -9.45
CA LYS A 344 27.64 26.59 -10.47
C LYS A 344 27.57 25.14 -10.03
N ASP A 345 28.69 24.56 -9.60
CA ASP A 345 28.74 23.17 -9.13
C ASP A 345 29.96 22.92 -8.23
N TRP A 346 29.92 21.81 -7.49
CA TRP A 346 31.00 21.32 -6.64
C TRP A 346 31.47 19.95 -7.10
N TYR A 347 32.77 19.85 -7.32
CA TYR A 347 33.44 18.64 -7.78
C TYR A 347 34.32 18.08 -6.68
N THR A 348 34.20 16.78 -6.42
CA THR A 348 35.09 16.05 -5.52
C THR A 348 35.68 14.85 -6.25
N THR A 349 37.00 14.80 -6.38
CA THR A 349 37.70 13.61 -6.91
C THR A 349 37.94 12.62 -5.78
N LEU A 350 37.35 11.44 -5.91
CA LEU A 350 37.44 10.36 -4.92
C LEU A 350 38.17 9.15 -5.50
N THR A 351 39.09 8.60 -4.72
CA THR A 351 39.73 7.31 -5.01
C THR A 351 39.33 6.27 -3.98
N VAL A 352 38.75 5.16 -4.45
CA VAL A 352 38.45 3.98 -3.64
C VAL A 352 39.71 3.14 -3.50
N ILE A 353 40.02 2.79 -2.25
CA ILE A 353 41.13 1.94 -1.87
C ILE A 353 40.55 0.66 -1.24
N ASP A 354 40.75 -0.49 -1.88
CA ASP A 354 40.26 -1.80 -1.43
C ASP A 354 41.43 -2.77 -1.30
N ASN A 355 41.57 -3.42 -0.13
CA ASN A 355 42.72 -4.25 0.22
C ASN A 355 44.09 -3.58 -0.02
N GLY A 356 44.17 -2.27 0.26
CA GLY A 356 45.40 -1.48 0.11
C GLY A 356 45.77 -1.12 -1.34
N ARG A 357 44.88 -1.35 -2.31
CA ARG A 357 45.08 -0.94 -3.71
C ARG A 357 44.02 0.05 -4.14
N GLU A 358 44.44 1.04 -4.94
CA GLU A 358 43.52 1.94 -5.61
C GLU A 358 42.78 1.16 -6.71
N VAL A 359 41.45 1.13 -6.63
CA VAL A 359 40.62 0.32 -7.53
C VAL A 359 39.75 1.16 -8.46
N LEU A 360 39.36 2.36 -8.03
CA LEU A 360 38.48 3.23 -8.79
C LEU A 360 38.71 4.68 -8.38
N THR A 361 39.01 5.54 -9.34
CA THR A 361 39.02 6.99 -9.16
C THR A 361 37.90 7.60 -9.99
N LYS A 362 37.07 8.43 -9.38
CA LYS A 362 35.99 9.15 -10.07
C LYS A 362 35.79 10.52 -9.43
N THR A 363 35.62 11.54 -10.27
CA THR A 363 35.12 12.85 -9.85
C THR A 363 33.59 12.79 -9.76
N ILE A 364 33.05 13.10 -8.60
CA ILE A 364 31.61 13.21 -8.35
C ILE A 364 31.16 14.67 -8.39
N GLU A 365 29.92 14.88 -8.78
CA GLU A 365 29.20 16.17 -8.75
C GLU A 365 27.77 15.95 -8.22
N VAL A 366 26.98 17.02 -8.10
CA VAL A 366 25.60 16.91 -7.61
C VAL A 366 24.79 16.01 -8.55
N ASN A 367 24.15 14.96 -8.00
CA ASN A 367 23.43 13.89 -8.71
C ASN A 367 24.28 12.86 -9.48
N GLU A 368 25.61 12.99 -9.52
CA GLU A 368 26.50 11.99 -10.13
C GLU A 368 27.42 11.29 -9.10
N PRO A 369 26.91 10.29 -8.36
CA PRO A 369 27.67 9.64 -7.30
C PRO A 369 28.77 8.69 -7.83
N LEU A 370 29.71 8.35 -6.95
CA LEU A 370 30.60 7.20 -7.12
C LEU A 370 29.93 5.98 -6.47
N THR A 371 29.74 4.90 -7.22
CA THR A 371 29.18 3.64 -6.68
C THR A 371 30.23 2.52 -6.73
N TYR A 372 30.48 1.89 -5.57
CA TYR A 372 31.36 0.74 -5.44
C TYR A 372 30.77 -0.28 -4.46
N LYS A 373 30.80 -1.58 -4.80
CA LYS A 373 30.17 -2.67 -4.00
C LYS A 373 28.71 -2.40 -3.61
N GLY A 374 27.96 -1.68 -4.45
CA GLY A 374 26.57 -1.30 -4.19
C GLY A 374 26.38 -0.20 -3.13
N ILE A 375 27.47 0.46 -2.71
CA ILE A 375 27.45 1.66 -1.86
C ILE A 375 27.76 2.87 -2.75
N SER A 376 26.94 3.89 -2.65
CA SER A 376 27.07 5.14 -3.39
C SER A 376 27.53 6.26 -2.46
N LEU A 377 28.48 7.06 -2.93
CA LEU A 377 28.95 8.28 -2.29
C LEU A 377 28.43 9.48 -3.09
N TYR A 378 27.53 10.25 -2.47
CA TYR A 378 26.89 11.42 -3.04
C TYR A 378 27.52 12.70 -2.51
N GLN A 379 27.68 13.69 -3.40
CA GLN A 379 28.03 15.05 -3.01
C GLN A 379 26.83 15.66 -2.27
N ALA A 380 26.96 15.90 -0.97
CA ALA A 380 25.86 16.35 -0.12
C ALA A 380 26.06 17.76 0.43
N SER A 381 27.30 18.14 0.78
CA SER A 381 27.64 19.51 1.11
C SER A 381 29.08 19.85 0.74
N PHE A 382 29.38 21.15 0.70
CA PHE A 382 30.72 21.66 0.45
C PHE A 382 30.87 22.96 1.23
N GLY A 383 32.05 23.24 1.77
CA GLY A 383 32.27 24.49 2.49
C GLY A 383 33.69 24.63 3.00
N SER A 384 33.90 25.63 3.85
CA SER A 384 35.17 25.88 4.51
C SER A 384 35.04 25.59 6.00
N ASP A 385 36.00 24.87 6.58
CA ASP A 385 35.98 24.56 8.01
C ASP A 385 36.56 25.72 8.84
N TRP A 386 35.68 26.69 9.09
CA TRP A 386 36.01 27.88 9.89
C TRP A 386 36.21 27.58 11.39
N LEU A 387 35.71 26.45 11.89
CA LEU A 387 35.68 26.13 13.32
C LEU A 387 36.86 25.25 13.75
N GLY A 388 37.25 24.27 12.94
CA GLY A 388 38.27 23.28 13.26
C GLY A 388 39.67 23.59 12.70
N GLY A 389 39.77 24.38 11.63
CA GLY A 389 41.02 24.53 10.87
C GLY A 389 41.36 25.91 10.35
N ALA A 390 40.59 26.95 10.70
CA ALA A 390 40.82 28.30 10.18
C ALA A 390 42.18 28.88 10.60
N GLU A 391 42.93 29.36 9.63
CA GLU A 391 44.11 30.22 9.79
C GLU A 391 43.69 31.68 9.71
N LEU A 392 43.95 32.40 10.80
CA LEU A 392 43.63 33.81 10.94
C LEU A 392 44.92 34.61 10.99
N THR A 393 44.95 35.72 10.25
CA THR A 393 46.07 36.66 10.23
C THR A 393 45.65 37.94 10.94
N PHE A 394 46.43 38.32 11.95
CA PHE A 394 46.21 39.48 12.78
C PHE A 394 47.36 40.47 12.60
N ARG A 395 47.04 41.73 12.32
CA ARG A 395 47.98 42.83 12.55
C ARG A 395 47.82 43.28 13.99
N VAL A 396 48.91 43.32 14.74
CA VAL A 396 48.87 43.65 16.17
C VAL A 396 49.57 44.97 16.42
N GLU A 397 48.93 45.83 17.19
CA GLU A 397 49.46 47.13 17.61
C GLU A 397 49.49 47.19 19.15
N ARG A 398 50.54 47.80 19.70
CA ARG A 398 50.64 48.12 21.12
C ARG A 398 50.17 49.56 21.32
N VAL A 399 49.21 49.77 22.21
CA VAL A 399 48.69 51.10 22.54
C VAL A 399 49.43 51.64 23.76
N ARG A 400 50.14 52.76 23.59
CA ARG A 400 50.74 53.55 24.68
C ARG A 400 50.32 55.01 24.52
N GLU A 401 49.75 55.58 25.58
CA GLU A 401 49.37 57.01 25.62
C GLU A 401 48.50 57.46 24.42
N GLY A 402 47.65 56.57 23.91
CA GLY A 402 46.77 56.85 22.76
C GLY A 402 47.44 56.70 21.38
N THR A 403 48.74 56.41 21.31
CA THR A 403 49.46 56.09 20.07
C THR A 403 49.62 54.57 19.90
N GLY A 404 49.33 54.06 18.70
CA GLY A 404 49.47 52.65 18.34
C GLY A 404 50.81 52.39 17.66
N GLU A 405 51.68 51.61 18.29
CA GLU A 405 52.93 51.13 17.71
C GLU A 405 52.72 49.75 17.07
N PRO A 406 52.98 49.57 15.76
CA PRO A 406 52.81 48.28 15.11
C PRO A 406 53.83 47.26 15.63
N ILE A 407 53.35 46.11 16.08
CA ILE A 407 54.18 45.01 16.57
C ILE A 407 54.51 44.04 15.44
N GLY A 408 53.56 43.82 14.53
CA GLY A 408 53.73 42.96 13.37
C GLY A 408 52.45 42.25 12.96
N GLU A 409 52.58 41.37 11.97
CA GLU A 409 51.52 40.48 11.51
C GLU A 409 51.79 39.05 11.97
N PHE A 410 50.76 38.39 12.49
CA PHE A 410 50.84 37.05 13.04
C PHE A 410 49.73 36.20 12.45
N THR A 411 50.10 35.02 11.94
CA THR A 411 49.14 34.01 11.47
C THR A 411 49.07 32.88 12.48
N ALA A 412 47.87 32.52 12.90
CA ALA A 412 47.63 31.44 13.85
C ALA A 412 46.34 30.69 13.52
N LYS A 413 46.34 29.38 13.81
CA LYS A 413 45.15 28.54 13.72
C LYS A 413 44.26 28.75 14.94
N VAL A 414 42.96 28.62 14.79
CA VAL A 414 42.03 28.55 15.94
C VAL A 414 42.49 27.45 16.91
N GLY A 415 42.53 27.78 18.20
CA GLY A 415 43.03 26.92 19.28
C GLY A 415 44.53 27.05 19.59
N THR A 416 45.32 27.68 18.71
CA THR A 416 46.79 27.80 18.85
C THR A 416 47.23 29.16 19.41
N THR A 417 48.50 29.26 19.80
CA THR A 417 49.11 30.47 20.35
C THR A 417 50.19 31.06 19.44
N PHE A 418 50.41 32.37 19.52
CA PHE A 418 51.50 33.08 18.88
C PHE A 418 52.16 34.08 19.84
N PRO A 419 53.48 34.31 19.73
CA PRO A 419 54.21 35.17 20.65
C PRO A 419 54.02 36.67 20.35
N LEU A 420 53.99 37.49 21.39
CA LEU A 420 54.02 38.95 21.34
C LEU A 420 55.42 39.47 21.75
N ALA A 421 55.78 40.68 21.30
CA ALA A 421 57.15 41.21 21.40
C ALA A 421 57.70 41.43 22.83
N ASP A 422 56.88 41.37 23.87
CA ASP A 422 57.28 41.48 25.28
C ASP A 422 57.31 40.14 26.04
N GLY A 423 57.21 39.01 25.34
CA GLY A 423 57.21 37.68 25.95
C GLY A 423 55.83 37.19 26.38
N ARG A 424 54.76 37.96 26.13
CA ARG A 424 53.37 37.48 26.26
C ARG A 424 52.99 36.55 25.11
N MET A 425 51.99 35.71 25.31
CA MET A 425 51.45 34.80 24.30
C MET A 425 49.97 35.12 24.04
N ALA A 426 49.59 35.31 22.79
CA ALA A 426 48.18 35.44 22.39
C ALA A 426 47.66 34.08 21.90
N LYS A 427 46.44 33.71 22.30
CA LYS A 427 45.74 32.50 21.89
C LYS A 427 44.49 32.87 21.11
N VAL A 428 44.33 32.29 19.92
CA VAL A 428 43.07 32.37 19.17
C VAL A 428 42.13 31.33 19.76
N VAL A 429 41.11 31.76 20.49
CA VAL A 429 40.20 30.82 21.18
C VAL A 429 39.08 30.36 20.27
N ALA A 430 38.46 31.28 19.54
CA ALA A 430 37.32 30.97 18.68
C ALA A 430 37.24 31.94 17.49
N PHE A 431 36.60 31.48 16.43
CA PHE A 431 36.30 32.26 15.24
C PHE A 431 34.83 32.06 14.84
N TYR A 432 34.19 33.15 14.43
CA TYR A 432 32.79 33.21 14.03
C TYR A 432 32.70 33.93 12.69
N PRO A 433 32.45 33.24 11.57
CA PRO A 433 32.37 33.88 10.25
C PRO A 433 31.16 34.83 10.09
N ASP A 434 30.06 34.58 10.80
CA ASP A 434 28.86 35.43 10.85
C ASP A 434 28.37 35.57 12.30
N PHE A 435 29.10 36.38 13.07
CA PHE A 435 28.88 36.56 14.51
C PHE A 435 27.51 37.17 14.81
N ILE A 436 26.77 36.53 15.72
CA ILE A 436 25.57 37.05 16.36
C ILE A 436 25.60 36.79 17.88
N VAL A 437 24.79 37.54 18.62
CA VAL A 437 24.52 37.28 20.03
C VAL A 437 23.09 36.77 20.16
N THR A 438 22.91 35.61 20.78
CA THR A 438 21.60 34.99 21.01
C THR A 438 20.83 35.68 22.14
N GLU A 439 19.53 35.37 22.30
CA GLU A 439 18.70 35.96 23.37
C GLU A 439 19.24 35.67 24.79
N ASP A 440 19.87 34.51 24.99
CA ASP A 440 20.58 34.12 26.21
C ASP A 440 21.97 34.74 26.34
N ARG A 441 22.29 35.74 25.50
CA ARG A 441 23.55 36.51 25.49
C ARG A 441 24.80 35.68 25.25
N ARG A 442 24.70 34.64 24.42
CA ARG A 442 25.86 33.81 24.03
C ARG A 442 26.30 34.13 22.60
N PRO A 443 27.61 34.10 22.31
CA PRO A 443 28.10 34.24 20.94
C PRO A 443 27.72 33.00 20.13
N ALA A 444 27.14 33.21 18.96
CA ALA A 444 26.78 32.14 18.03
C ALA A 444 27.13 32.54 16.59
N ASN A 445 27.14 31.55 15.71
CA ASN A 445 27.38 31.74 14.29
C ASN A 445 26.06 31.59 13.54
N ARG A 446 25.64 32.61 12.79
CA ARG A 446 24.39 32.58 12.02
C ARG A 446 24.52 31.78 10.72
N SER A 447 25.69 31.83 10.08
CA SER A 447 25.95 31.15 8.81
C SER A 447 27.45 30.85 8.62
N GLN A 448 27.81 30.08 7.58
CA GLN A 448 29.21 29.82 7.23
C GLN A 448 29.83 30.90 6.33
N ALA A 449 29.04 31.91 5.92
CA ALA A 449 29.51 33.01 5.10
C ALA A 449 30.24 34.05 5.95
N LEU A 450 31.24 34.73 5.38
CA LEU A 450 32.03 35.77 6.05
C LEU A 450 31.27 37.11 6.14
N ASN A 451 30.03 37.09 6.63
CA ASN A 451 29.15 38.26 6.67
C ASN A 451 29.42 39.18 7.86
N ASN A 452 29.92 38.66 8.97
CA ASN A 452 30.33 39.46 10.13
C ASN A 452 31.43 38.71 10.90
N PRO A 453 32.65 38.61 10.33
CA PRO A 453 33.68 37.77 10.91
C PRO A 453 34.25 38.34 12.22
N ALA A 454 34.31 37.52 13.26
CA ALA A 454 34.83 37.88 14.56
C ALA A 454 35.74 36.78 15.13
N ALA A 455 36.80 37.17 15.83
CA ALA A 455 37.67 36.26 16.56
C ALA A 455 37.76 36.65 18.04
N PHE A 456 37.79 35.64 18.90
CA PHE A 456 38.01 35.80 20.34
C PHE A 456 39.45 35.43 20.69
N ILE A 457 40.14 36.35 21.36
CA ILE A 457 41.57 36.23 21.68
C ILE A 457 41.76 36.32 23.19
N GLU A 458 42.60 35.43 23.73
CA GLU A 458 43.09 35.49 25.10
C GLU A 458 44.59 35.79 25.10
N VAL A 459 45.05 36.68 25.98
CA VAL A 459 46.49 36.97 26.13
C VAL A 459 46.98 36.51 27.49
N TYR A 460 48.13 35.86 27.48
CA TYR A 460 48.76 35.23 28.63
C TYR A 460 50.13 35.84 28.89
N ASN A 461 50.46 35.99 30.17
CA ASN A 461 51.81 36.26 30.66
C ASN A 461 52.26 35.04 31.48
N GLY A 462 53.17 34.24 30.93
CA GLY A 462 53.43 32.89 31.45
C GLY A 462 52.16 32.03 31.40
N ASN A 463 51.72 31.53 32.56
CA ASN A 463 50.50 30.71 32.68
C ASN A 463 49.26 31.52 33.10
N GLN A 464 49.40 32.80 33.41
CA GLN A 464 48.28 33.63 33.86
C GLN A 464 47.62 34.32 32.66
N ARG A 465 46.31 34.13 32.51
CA ARG A 465 45.51 34.89 31.54
C ARG A 465 45.36 36.33 32.04
N GLU A 466 45.85 37.29 31.27
CA GLU A 466 45.90 38.70 31.65
C GLU A 466 44.64 39.44 31.21
N PHE A 467 44.20 39.24 29.96
CA PHE A 467 42.96 39.81 29.44
C PHE A 467 42.43 39.03 28.24
N THR A 468 41.21 39.37 27.83
CA THR A 468 40.52 38.82 26.66
C THR A 468 40.01 39.95 25.77
N THR A 469 39.86 39.69 24.48
CA THR A 469 39.33 40.70 23.56
C THR A 469 38.64 40.05 22.35
N TRP A 470 37.69 40.78 21.78
CA TRP A 470 37.02 40.44 20.54
C TRP A 470 37.52 41.36 19.43
N THR A 471 37.96 40.79 18.31
CA THR A 471 38.22 41.55 17.08
C THR A 471 37.19 41.22 16.03
N PHE A 472 36.64 42.25 15.39
CA PHE A 472 35.69 42.14 14.28
C PHE A 472 36.38 42.63 13.01
N ALA A 473 36.33 41.85 11.94
CA ALA A 473 36.96 42.23 10.67
C ALA A 473 36.30 43.49 10.05
N GLN A 474 34.99 43.63 10.23
CA GLN A 474 34.22 44.76 9.68
C GLN A 474 34.16 45.98 10.59
N PHE A 475 34.35 45.80 11.90
CA PHE A 475 34.30 46.87 12.91
C PHE A 475 35.54 46.81 13.83
N PRO A 476 36.76 47.00 13.32
CA PRO A 476 37.98 46.78 14.10
C PRO A 476 38.09 47.68 15.33
N GLU A 477 37.44 48.84 15.33
CA GLU A 477 37.40 49.81 16.43
C GLU A 477 36.65 49.32 17.68
N PHE A 478 35.78 48.30 17.57
CA PHE A 478 34.94 47.81 18.68
C PHE A 478 35.72 47.05 19.77
N GLN A 479 37.04 46.97 19.64
CA GLN A 479 37.95 46.34 20.60
C GLN A 479 38.12 47.12 21.91
N HIS A 480 37.73 48.40 21.95
CA HIS A 480 38.01 49.30 23.07
C HIS A 480 37.10 49.07 24.29
N ASP A 481 35.95 48.42 24.12
CA ASP A 481 34.87 48.43 25.12
C ASP A 481 34.90 47.27 26.13
N PHE A 482 35.77 46.25 25.93
CA PHE A 482 35.71 45.02 26.73
C PHE A 482 36.75 44.91 27.86
N ALA A 483 37.82 45.71 27.84
CA ALA A 483 38.86 45.66 28.87
C ALA A 483 39.45 47.06 29.11
N THR A 484 39.30 47.56 30.33
CA THR A 484 39.72 48.90 30.77
C THR A 484 41.23 49.15 30.69
N GLU A 485 42.05 48.10 30.51
CA GLU A 485 43.52 48.16 30.49
C GLU A 485 44.16 47.20 29.46
N ASN A 486 43.56 46.97 28.29
CA ASN A 486 44.21 46.16 27.23
C ASN A 486 45.26 47.00 26.45
N PRO A 487 46.57 46.71 26.55
CA PRO A 487 47.61 47.47 25.85
C PRO A 487 47.81 47.01 24.39
N TYR A 488 46.95 46.11 23.88
CA TYR A 488 47.05 45.53 22.54
C TYR A 488 45.77 45.70 21.74
N ARG A 489 45.92 45.98 20.44
CA ARG A 489 44.85 45.91 19.44
C ARG A 489 45.19 44.85 18.41
N PHE A 490 44.23 43.98 18.12
CA PHE A 490 44.34 42.89 17.17
C PHE A 490 43.42 43.17 15.99
N TYR A 491 43.98 43.47 14.83
CA TYR A 491 43.21 43.70 13.61
C TYR A 491 43.14 42.39 12.82
N LEU A 492 41.96 41.80 12.71
CA LEU A 492 41.75 40.62 11.86
C LEU A 492 41.79 41.02 10.38
N ILE A 493 42.91 40.75 9.70
CA ILE A 493 43.19 41.21 8.33
C ILE A 493 43.19 40.08 7.29
N GLY A 494 43.29 38.82 7.72
CA GLY A 494 43.27 37.67 6.82
C GLY A 494 42.57 36.47 7.44
N MET A 495 41.79 35.76 6.63
CA MET A 495 41.00 34.59 7.05
C MET A 495 41.09 33.55 5.93
N LYS A 496 41.62 32.37 6.25
CA LYS A 496 41.65 31.22 5.35
C LYS A 496 41.18 29.98 6.11
N ALA A 497 40.33 29.17 5.51
CA ALA A 497 39.93 27.89 6.07
C ALA A 497 40.12 26.78 5.05
N PRO A 498 40.50 25.57 5.49
CA PRO A 498 40.56 24.42 4.61
C PRO A 498 39.16 24.11 4.10
N GLU A 499 39.06 23.77 2.82
CA GLU A 499 37.83 23.30 2.23
C GLU A 499 37.52 21.88 2.71
N PHE A 500 36.24 21.57 2.82
CA PHE A 500 35.75 20.23 3.11
C PHE A 500 34.65 19.87 2.12
N THR A 501 34.51 18.56 1.91
CA THR A 501 33.38 17.96 1.22
C THR A 501 32.57 17.12 2.21
N GLY A 502 31.26 17.29 2.19
CA GLY A 502 30.32 16.44 2.90
C GLY A 502 29.78 15.39 1.95
N LEU A 503 30.05 14.13 2.27
CA LEU A 503 29.67 12.97 1.48
C LEU A 503 28.56 12.20 2.18
N GLN A 504 27.44 12.01 1.50
CA GLN A 504 26.41 11.06 1.94
C GLN A 504 26.76 9.68 1.37
N ILE A 505 27.06 8.75 2.25
CA ILE A 505 27.42 7.38 1.92
C ILE A 505 26.19 6.51 2.19
N ALA A 506 25.59 5.98 1.12
CA ALA A 506 24.34 5.26 1.21
C ALA A 506 24.33 3.99 0.37
N ARG A 507 23.60 2.99 0.84
CA ARG A 507 23.24 1.80 0.06
C ARG A 507 21.74 1.59 0.18
N ASN A 508 21.07 1.47 -0.95
CA ASN A 508 19.64 1.17 -0.97
C ASN A 508 19.36 0.00 -1.93
N PRO A 509 19.24 -1.23 -1.42
CA PRO A 509 18.94 -2.41 -2.24
C PRO A 509 17.49 -2.42 -2.76
N GLY A 510 16.64 -1.51 -2.29
CA GLY A 510 15.26 -1.36 -2.72
C GLY A 510 15.10 -0.65 -4.07
N ILE A 511 16.08 0.15 -4.48
CA ILE A 511 16.00 0.97 -5.71
C ILE A 511 15.70 0.13 -6.96
N PRO A 512 16.39 -1.00 -7.25
CA PRO A 512 16.06 -1.82 -8.42
C PRO A 512 14.63 -2.37 -8.39
N ILE A 513 14.13 -2.73 -7.20
CA ILE A 513 12.77 -3.24 -7.02
C ILE A 513 11.75 -2.15 -7.34
N ILE A 514 11.99 -0.92 -6.87
CA ILE A 514 11.15 0.25 -7.16
C ILE A 514 11.10 0.51 -8.67
N TYR A 515 12.23 0.46 -9.37
CA TYR A 515 12.26 0.63 -10.83
C TYR A 515 11.46 -0.44 -11.57
N VAL A 516 11.55 -1.71 -11.16
CA VAL A 516 10.70 -2.79 -11.72
C VAL A 516 9.23 -2.45 -11.52
N GLY A 517 8.86 -2.01 -10.32
CA GLY A 517 7.51 -1.53 -10.03
C GLY A 517 7.09 -0.38 -10.95
N PHE A 518 7.94 0.64 -11.12
CA PHE A 518 7.63 1.79 -11.99
C PHE A 518 7.42 1.39 -13.47
N VAL A 519 8.27 0.50 -14.00
CA VAL A 519 8.10 -0.02 -15.37
C VAL A 519 6.77 -0.76 -15.51
N LEU A 520 6.43 -1.61 -14.53
CA LEU A 520 5.14 -2.30 -14.51
C LEU A 520 3.96 -1.34 -14.37
N LEU A 521 4.11 -0.25 -13.62
CA LEU A 521 3.09 0.78 -13.47
C LEU A 521 2.78 1.43 -14.83
N VAL A 522 3.82 1.87 -15.54
CA VAL A 522 3.69 2.46 -16.88
C VAL A 522 3.07 1.45 -17.86
N PHE A 523 3.54 0.21 -17.84
CA PHE A 523 2.99 -0.85 -18.68
C PHE A 523 1.51 -1.14 -18.36
N GLY A 524 1.14 -1.20 -17.08
CA GLY A 524 -0.24 -1.39 -16.62
C GLY A 524 -1.17 -0.26 -17.06
N LEU A 525 -0.71 0.99 -16.98
CA LEU A 525 -1.44 2.16 -17.49
C LEU A 525 -1.63 2.04 -19.01
N ALA A 526 -0.56 1.70 -19.75
CA ALA A 526 -0.61 1.57 -21.19
C ALA A 526 -1.60 0.49 -21.65
N LEU A 527 -1.57 -0.70 -21.02
CA LEU A 527 -2.54 -1.76 -21.28
C LEU A 527 -3.98 -1.32 -20.97
N ASN A 528 -4.16 -0.53 -19.90
CA ASN A 528 -5.46 -0.09 -19.45
C ASN A 528 -6.12 0.92 -20.40
N PHE A 529 -5.34 1.84 -20.96
CA PHE A 529 -5.86 2.92 -21.82
C PHE A 529 -5.81 2.60 -23.31
N TYR A 530 -4.76 1.93 -23.80
CA TYR A 530 -4.57 1.73 -25.24
C TYR A 530 -5.06 0.38 -25.75
N LEU A 531 -5.34 -0.58 -24.87
CA LEU A 531 -5.83 -1.91 -25.25
C LEU A 531 -7.15 -2.25 -24.54
N PRO A 532 -8.20 -1.43 -24.65
CA PRO A 532 -9.46 -1.75 -24.02
C PRO A 532 -10.10 -3.00 -24.66
N PRO A 533 -10.69 -3.90 -23.86
CA PRO A 533 -11.28 -5.14 -24.38
C PRO A 533 -12.53 -4.83 -25.20
N ARG A 534 -12.59 -5.35 -26.44
CA ARG A 534 -13.75 -5.21 -27.34
C ARG A 534 -14.37 -6.57 -27.62
N ARG A 535 -15.70 -6.63 -27.62
CA ARG A 535 -16.50 -7.79 -28.03
C ARG A 535 -17.62 -7.32 -28.93
N LEU A 536 -17.87 -8.05 -30.00
CA LEU A 536 -18.91 -7.78 -30.97
C LEU A 536 -19.55 -9.11 -31.37
N TRP A 537 -20.87 -9.09 -31.49
CA TRP A 537 -21.66 -10.22 -31.94
C TRP A 537 -22.47 -9.79 -33.15
N ALA A 538 -22.67 -10.71 -34.09
CA ALA A 538 -23.61 -10.51 -35.17
C ALA A 538 -24.42 -11.79 -35.41
N ALA A 539 -25.71 -11.67 -35.73
CA ALA A 539 -26.56 -12.79 -36.07
C ALA A 539 -27.56 -12.41 -37.16
N VAL A 540 -27.72 -13.28 -38.15
CA VAL A 540 -28.74 -13.13 -39.19
C VAL A 540 -30.01 -13.86 -38.76
N LYS A 541 -31.13 -13.15 -38.80
CA LYS A 541 -32.48 -13.71 -38.67
C LYS A 541 -33.36 -13.16 -39.78
N GLU A 542 -33.95 -14.06 -40.56
CA GLU A 542 -34.71 -13.73 -41.77
C GLU A 542 -33.84 -12.91 -42.74
N ASN A 543 -34.21 -11.65 -43.02
CA ASN A 543 -33.44 -10.74 -43.87
C ASN A 543 -32.77 -9.60 -43.07
N THR A 544 -32.66 -9.74 -41.74
CA THR A 544 -32.07 -8.71 -40.87
C THR A 544 -30.80 -9.24 -40.20
N LEU A 545 -29.73 -8.47 -40.33
CA LEU A 545 -28.48 -8.64 -39.59
C LEU A 545 -28.54 -7.82 -38.29
N TYR A 546 -28.49 -8.51 -37.16
CA TYR A 546 -28.37 -7.90 -35.85
C TYR A 546 -26.90 -7.81 -35.50
N VAL A 547 -26.40 -6.61 -35.18
CA VAL A 547 -25.02 -6.40 -34.75
C VAL A 547 -25.04 -5.73 -33.39
N GLY A 548 -24.23 -6.20 -32.45
CA GLY A 548 -24.15 -5.61 -31.12
C GLY A 548 -22.78 -5.70 -30.50
N GLY A 549 -22.48 -4.72 -29.67
CA GLY A 549 -21.16 -4.45 -29.12
C GLY A 549 -21.12 -4.42 -27.61
N LEU A 550 -19.99 -4.81 -27.02
CA LEU A 550 -19.71 -4.60 -25.60
C LEU A 550 -18.23 -4.30 -25.37
N GLY A 551 -17.97 -3.11 -24.82
CA GLY A 551 -16.67 -2.68 -24.32
C GLY A 551 -16.46 -3.07 -22.85
N ARG A 552 -15.49 -2.41 -22.19
CA ARG A 552 -15.42 -2.41 -20.72
C ARG A 552 -16.59 -1.63 -20.14
N GLU A 553 -16.88 -0.47 -20.73
CA GLU A 553 -18.09 0.32 -20.52
C GLU A 553 -18.79 0.54 -21.88
N PRO A 554 -20.13 0.60 -21.94
CA PRO A 554 -20.86 0.78 -23.20
C PRO A 554 -20.45 2.05 -23.97
N ARG A 555 -20.40 3.20 -23.29
CA ARG A 555 -20.06 4.51 -23.87
C ARG A 555 -18.68 4.58 -24.49
N GLU A 556 -17.75 3.76 -24.01
CA GLU A 556 -16.37 3.72 -24.51
C GLU A 556 -16.27 3.02 -25.88
N PHE A 557 -17.24 2.16 -26.21
CA PHE A 557 -17.24 1.40 -27.46
C PHE A 557 -18.13 2.02 -28.55
N GLU A 558 -19.10 2.85 -28.18
CA GLU A 558 -20.05 3.48 -29.11
C GLU A 558 -19.36 4.17 -30.32
N PRO A 559 -18.31 5.00 -30.16
CA PRO A 559 -17.67 5.65 -31.30
C PRO A 559 -17.00 4.67 -32.28
N GLU A 560 -16.28 3.67 -31.76
CA GLU A 560 -15.64 2.63 -32.59
C GLU A 560 -16.69 1.76 -33.28
N PHE A 561 -17.81 1.48 -32.60
CA PHE A 561 -18.92 0.74 -33.17
C PHE A 561 -19.59 1.49 -34.33
N GLU A 562 -19.87 2.78 -34.15
CA GLU A 562 -20.42 3.64 -35.21
C GLU A 562 -19.46 3.75 -36.40
N GLU A 563 -18.16 3.85 -36.16
CA GLU A 563 -17.15 3.88 -37.21
C GLU A 563 -17.07 2.55 -37.99
N ILE A 564 -17.20 1.40 -37.31
CA ILE A 564 -17.30 0.09 -37.96
C ILE A 564 -18.54 0.04 -38.86
N LEU A 565 -19.68 0.55 -38.40
CA LEU A 565 -20.91 0.57 -39.19
C LEU A 565 -20.82 1.52 -40.39
N ALA A 566 -20.23 2.70 -40.21
CA ALA A 566 -20.06 3.69 -41.28
C ALA A 566 -19.17 3.15 -42.41
N ASN A 567 -18.12 2.40 -42.08
CA ASN A 567 -17.22 1.79 -43.06
C ASN A 567 -17.76 0.50 -43.69
N LEU A 568 -18.92 0.00 -43.23
CA LEU A 568 -19.47 -1.27 -43.69
C LEU A 568 -20.10 -1.18 -45.10
N ILE A 569 -20.81 -0.09 -45.38
CA ILE A 569 -21.49 0.12 -46.68
C ILE A 569 -20.47 0.30 -47.82
N PRO A 570 -19.45 1.19 -47.70
CA PRO A 570 -18.42 1.31 -48.73
C PRO A 570 -17.65 -0.01 -48.93
N ALA A 571 -17.39 -0.73 -47.84
CA ALA A 571 -16.72 -2.03 -47.89
C ALA A 571 -17.54 -3.11 -48.61
N SER A 572 -18.88 -3.04 -48.56
CA SER A 572 -19.73 -3.97 -49.32
C SER A 572 -19.75 -3.65 -50.82
N GLU A 573 -19.77 -2.36 -51.19
CA GLU A 573 -19.74 -1.94 -52.60
C GLU A 573 -18.41 -2.30 -53.27
N GLU A 574 -17.28 -2.05 -52.60
CA GLU A 574 -15.94 -2.45 -53.09
C GLU A 574 -15.78 -3.97 -53.24
N ALA A 575 -16.46 -4.76 -52.41
CA ALA A 575 -16.43 -6.22 -52.47
C ALA A 575 -17.26 -6.76 -53.64
N GLU A 576 -18.42 -6.14 -53.93
CA GLU A 576 -19.25 -6.45 -55.10
C GLU A 576 -18.56 -6.05 -56.42
N GLU A 577 -17.88 -4.91 -56.49
CA GLU A 577 -17.11 -4.53 -57.68
C GLU A 577 -15.93 -5.47 -57.94
N ARG A 578 -15.23 -5.92 -56.88
CA ARG A 578 -14.14 -6.90 -57.02
C ARG A 578 -14.62 -8.29 -57.42
N SER A 579 -15.80 -8.73 -56.99
CA SER A 579 -16.35 -10.02 -57.40
C SER A 579 -16.81 -9.98 -58.87
N GLN A 580 -17.50 -8.90 -59.28
CA GLN A 580 -17.91 -8.67 -60.67
C GLN A 580 -16.72 -8.58 -61.62
N HIS A 581 -15.66 -7.85 -61.24
CA HIS A 581 -14.44 -7.77 -62.05
C HIS A 581 -13.70 -9.11 -62.14
N LYS A 582 -13.73 -9.93 -61.09
CA LYS A 582 -13.10 -11.25 -61.09
C LYS A 582 -13.88 -12.26 -61.94
N GLU A 583 -15.21 -12.17 -61.96
CA GLU A 583 -16.07 -12.96 -62.85
C GLU A 583 -15.87 -12.58 -64.32
N GLU A 584 -15.78 -11.29 -64.66
CA GLU A 584 -15.47 -10.83 -66.03
C GLU A 584 -14.10 -11.31 -66.52
N VAL A 585 -13.07 -11.27 -65.67
CA VAL A 585 -11.71 -11.73 -66.04
C VAL A 585 -11.65 -13.26 -66.22
N THR A 586 -12.46 -14.04 -65.50
CA THR A 586 -12.58 -15.49 -65.74
C THR A 586 -13.45 -15.85 -66.93
N HIS A 587 -14.31 -14.96 -67.43
CA HIS A 587 -15.20 -15.24 -68.56
C HIS A 587 -14.55 -14.94 -69.93
N TYR A 588 -13.44 -14.19 -69.95
CA TYR A 588 -12.65 -13.84 -71.14
C TYR A 588 -11.23 -14.47 -71.18
N GLY A 589 -10.92 -15.38 -70.24
CA GLY A 589 -9.63 -16.08 -70.12
C GLY A 589 -9.61 -17.47 -70.74
#